data_AF-A0A972DF64-F1
#
_entry.id   AF-A0A972DF64-F1
#
_cell.length_a   1.000
_cell.length_b   1.000
_cell.length_c   1.000
_cell.angle_alpha   90.00
_cell.angle_beta   90.00
_cell.angle_gamma   90.00
#
_symmetry.space_group_name_H-M   'P 1'
#
loop_
_entity.id
_entity.type
_entity.pdbx_description
1 polymer ?
#
loop_
_entity_poly.entity_id
_entity_poly.type
_entity_poly.pdbx_seq_one_letter_code
_entity_poly.pdbx_strand_id
1 'polypeptide(L)'
;MKRFLSLLLSICIITLIPIPVKAEQRIFKVQNANGDIFAVGQKESQGEIYLPLRTTCELLGYDVFWVETDRSVIITGNNAVYVVKPGSRECVTKNGTVPLIRAPEIIDGSTYAPLYLFLNVMGVEYVQNQDILKKKPVVDLVNVRVLNRIDEYKILDHIRSIAGKERLAGTKNENDTADYLYDRFRGMGYTVEQQSFRIYGNYLIEIPTVNRLQLIGIPGKGFETSVVMNSKNGYVKGQLVWYDEATDYKDKIVIIDTYNYLFYQYLDLIAESGALAVIMLGEAYENIMYGLYEEDKVLAIGVDRSHITELREIVKNNVKVYAEIEVRNGNWYGTSRNIIAKKHAPAPADEILLVTAHYDTAKGSNGANDNGSGIGVLLAVAESVVGIPGDLEVWFVALGGNKQD
;
A
#
# COMPACT_ATOMS: atom_id res chain seq x y z
N MET A 1 -1.52 6.43 -29.92
CA MET A 1 -1.33 5.38 -28.88
C MET A 1 -1.56 5.86 -27.45
N LYS A 2 -1.94 7.12 -27.19
CA LYS A 2 -2.09 7.71 -25.83
C LYS A 2 -3.35 7.30 -25.02
N ARG A 3 -4.18 6.35 -25.50
CA ARG A 3 -5.49 6.01 -24.88
C ARG A 3 -5.68 4.55 -24.48
N PHE A 4 -4.67 3.70 -24.70
CA PHE A 4 -4.82 2.25 -24.52
C PHE A 4 -4.62 1.77 -23.07
N LEU A 5 -3.86 2.51 -22.26
CA LEU A 5 -3.55 2.10 -20.88
C LEU A 5 -4.63 2.52 -19.86
N SER A 6 -5.28 3.68 -20.09
CA SER A 6 -6.40 4.12 -19.27
C SER A 6 -7.64 3.24 -19.45
N LEU A 7 -7.84 2.67 -20.65
CA LEU A 7 -8.94 1.75 -20.94
C LEU A 7 -8.73 0.38 -20.26
N LEU A 8 -7.47 -0.03 -20.05
CA LEU A 8 -7.12 -1.31 -19.42
C LEU A 8 -7.49 -1.36 -17.92
N LEU A 9 -7.36 -0.24 -17.21
CA LEU A 9 -7.67 -0.15 -15.78
C LEU A 9 -9.17 -0.08 -15.48
N SER A 10 -9.97 0.44 -16.42
CA SER A 10 -11.43 0.54 -16.24
C SER A 10 -12.17 -0.79 -16.45
N ILE A 11 -11.60 -1.73 -17.20
CA ILE A 11 -12.25 -3.01 -17.56
C ILE A 11 -12.19 -4.03 -16.40
N CYS A 12 -11.30 -3.86 -15.43
CA CYS A 12 -11.15 -4.79 -14.30
C CYS A 12 -12.24 -4.69 -13.21
N ILE A 13 -13.12 -3.66 -13.23
CA ILE A 13 -14.07 -3.41 -12.12
C ILE A 13 -15.51 -3.88 -12.45
N ILE A 14 -15.85 -4.21 -13.70
CA ILE A 14 -17.25 -4.41 -14.12
C ILE A 14 -17.71 -5.89 -14.21
N THR A 15 -16.83 -6.89 -14.10
CA THR A 15 -17.20 -8.30 -14.38
C THR A 15 -17.69 -9.14 -13.18
N LEU A 16 -18.14 -8.53 -12.08
CA LEU A 16 -18.60 -9.24 -10.87
C LEU A 16 -20.14 -9.26 -10.70
N ILE A 17 -20.88 -9.74 -11.70
CA ILE A 17 -22.30 -10.14 -11.52
C ILE A 17 -22.48 -11.59 -11.94
N PRO A 18 -22.77 -12.53 -11.02
CA PRO A 18 -23.08 -13.91 -11.37
C PRO A 18 -24.54 -14.02 -11.79
N ILE A 19 -24.79 -14.27 -13.08
CA ILE A 19 -26.09 -14.76 -13.58
C ILE A 19 -26.03 -16.29 -13.60
N PRO A 20 -26.96 -17.01 -12.95
CA PRO A 20 -27.01 -18.46 -13.01
C PRO A 20 -27.61 -18.89 -14.36
N VAL A 21 -26.79 -19.49 -15.23
CA VAL A 21 -27.24 -20.10 -16.48
C VAL A 21 -27.26 -21.61 -16.33
N LYS A 22 -28.43 -22.22 -16.51
CA LYS A 22 -28.61 -23.67 -16.59
C LYS A 22 -27.74 -24.24 -17.72
N ALA A 23 -27.08 -25.36 -17.44
CA ALA A 23 -26.19 -26.06 -18.36
C ALA A 23 -26.94 -26.58 -19.60
N GLU A 24 -26.99 -25.76 -20.64
CA GLU A 24 -27.11 -26.24 -22.01
C GLU A 24 -25.76 -26.87 -22.39
N GLN A 25 -25.75 -28.01 -23.08
CA GLN A 25 -24.51 -28.65 -23.54
C GLN A 25 -23.75 -27.66 -24.41
N ARG A 26 -22.70 -27.05 -23.85
CA ARG A 26 -21.85 -26.12 -24.58
C ARG A 26 -21.21 -26.85 -25.74
N ILE A 27 -21.34 -26.33 -26.96
CA ILE A 27 -20.62 -26.85 -28.12
C ILE A 27 -19.52 -25.84 -28.41
N PHE A 28 -18.29 -26.21 -28.07
CA PHE A 28 -17.14 -25.39 -28.43
C PHE A 28 -16.99 -25.33 -29.94
N LYS A 29 -16.59 -24.17 -30.43
CA LYS A 29 -16.34 -23.92 -31.84
C LYS A 29 -14.91 -23.42 -32.00
N VAL A 30 -14.31 -23.66 -33.14
CA VAL A 30 -13.00 -23.11 -33.50
C VAL A 30 -13.16 -22.26 -34.75
N GLN A 31 -12.71 -21.01 -34.69
CA GLN A 31 -12.60 -20.16 -35.86
C GLN A 31 -11.23 -20.34 -36.51
N ASN A 32 -11.21 -20.70 -37.80
CA ASN A 32 -9.97 -20.84 -38.56
C ASN A 32 -9.41 -19.47 -39.00
N ALA A 33 -8.26 -19.48 -39.68
CA ALA A 33 -7.61 -18.26 -40.17
C ALA A 33 -8.44 -17.49 -41.23
N ASN A 34 -9.35 -18.17 -41.94
CA ASN A 34 -10.25 -17.55 -42.93
C ASN A 34 -11.50 -16.93 -42.29
N GLY A 35 -11.70 -17.12 -40.98
CA GLY A 35 -12.87 -16.65 -40.25
C GLY A 35 -14.03 -17.65 -40.19
N ASP A 36 -13.90 -18.82 -40.81
CA ASP A 36 -14.90 -19.88 -40.78
C ASP A 36 -14.96 -20.53 -39.39
N ILE A 37 -16.16 -20.87 -38.93
CA ILE A 37 -16.40 -21.39 -37.58
C ILE A 37 -16.85 -22.85 -37.66
N PHE A 38 -16.13 -23.73 -36.99
CA PHE A 38 -16.41 -25.17 -36.96
C PHE A 38 -16.72 -25.62 -35.54
N ALA A 39 -17.80 -26.37 -35.35
CA ALA A 39 -18.04 -27.06 -34.09
C ALA A 39 -16.95 -28.12 -33.86
N VAL A 40 -16.42 -28.18 -32.65
CA VAL A 40 -15.53 -29.26 -32.21
C VAL A 40 -16.24 -30.03 -31.11
N GLY A 41 -16.02 -31.36 -31.08
CA GLY A 41 -16.51 -32.18 -29.99
C GLY A 41 -15.94 -31.72 -28.65
N GLN A 42 -16.62 -32.07 -27.56
CA GLN A 42 -16.07 -31.90 -26.21
C GLN A 42 -16.34 -33.15 -25.38
N LYS A 43 -15.48 -33.37 -24.39
CA LYS A 43 -15.68 -34.35 -23.32
C LYS A 43 -15.46 -33.65 -22.00
N GLU A 44 -16.24 -34.01 -20.99
CA GLU A 44 -15.98 -33.57 -19.63
C GLU A 44 -15.35 -34.72 -18.85
N SER A 45 -14.21 -34.47 -18.24
CA SER A 45 -13.51 -35.44 -17.40
C SER A 45 -13.05 -34.73 -16.13
N GLN A 46 -13.46 -35.25 -14.97
CA GLN A 46 -13.09 -34.72 -13.65
C GLN A 46 -13.38 -33.21 -13.46
N GLY A 47 -14.48 -32.71 -14.02
CA GLY A 47 -14.89 -31.31 -13.92
C GLY A 47 -14.13 -30.34 -14.82
N GLU A 48 -13.32 -30.85 -15.77
CA GLU A 48 -12.64 -30.05 -16.78
C GLU A 48 -13.11 -30.43 -18.19
N ILE A 49 -13.16 -29.43 -19.07
CA ILE A 49 -13.54 -29.59 -20.47
C ILE A 49 -12.31 -30.00 -21.27
N TYR A 50 -12.48 -31.03 -22.08
CA TYR A 50 -11.47 -31.56 -22.99
C TYR A 50 -11.93 -31.42 -24.44
N LEU A 51 -11.01 -30.99 -25.29
CA LEU A 51 -11.25 -30.83 -26.73
C LEU A 51 -10.36 -31.78 -27.53
N PRO A 52 -10.82 -32.25 -28.71
CA PRO A 52 -10.05 -33.12 -29.58
C PRO A 52 -8.81 -32.38 -30.08
N LEU A 53 -7.64 -32.75 -29.56
CA LEU A 53 -6.40 -31.98 -29.69
C LEU A 53 -6.04 -31.72 -31.14
N ARG A 54 -6.04 -32.79 -31.95
CA ARG A 54 -5.72 -32.71 -33.38
C ARG A 54 -6.65 -31.74 -34.11
N THR A 55 -7.96 -32.00 -34.04
CA THR A 55 -8.96 -31.21 -34.75
C THR A 55 -8.92 -29.74 -34.34
N THR A 56 -8.83 -29.46 -33.05
CA THR A 56 -8.77 -28.08 -32.54
C THR A 56 -7.50 -27.37 -33.02
N CYS A 57 -6.33 -28.02 -32.95
CA CYS A 57 -5.07 -27.43 -33.40
C CYS A 57 -5.00 -27.23 -34.92
N GLU A 58 -5.47 -28.19 -35.72
CA GLU A 58 -5.50 -28.09 -37.18
C GLU A 58 -6.44 -26.98 -37.65
N LEU A 59 -7.62 -26.85 -37.03
CA LEU A 59 -8.55 -25.74 -37.31
C LEU A 59 -7.96 -24.38 -36.93
N LEU A 60 -7.18 -24.32 -35.85
CA LEU A 60 -6.42 -23.13 -35.52
C LEU A 60 -5.30 -22.88 -36.54
N GLY A 61 -4.87 -23.86 -37.34
CA GLY A 61 -3.80 -23.75 -38.34
C GLY A 61 -2.43 -24.12 -37.79
N TYR A 62 -2.36 -25.22 -37.03
CA TYR A 62 -1.13 -25.92 -36.64
C TYR A 62 -1.09 -27.29 -37.31
N ASP A 63 0.10 -27.77 -37.62
CA ASP A 63 0.34 -29.15 -38.03
C ASP A 63 0.46 -30.03 -36.78
N VAL A 64 -0.19 -31.20 -36.80
CA VAL A 64 -0.23 -32.12 -35.66
C VAL A 64 0.29 -33.49 -36.06
N PHE A 65 1.30 -33.98 -35.35
CA PHE A 65 1.94 -35.26 -35.62
C PHE A 65 1.86 -36.17 -34.39
N TRP A 66 1.47 -37.42 -34.61
CA TRP A 66 1.54 -38.45 -33.57
C TRP A 66 2.88 -39.20 -33.70
N VAL A 67 3.59 -39.36 -32.60
CA VAL A 67 4.85 -40.09 -32.52
C VAL A 67 4.61 -41.40 -31.80
N GLU A 68 4.54 -42.50 -32.55
CA GLU A 68 4.18 -43.82 -32.01
C GLU A 68 5.16 -44.31 -30.94
N THR A 69 6.47 -44.11 -31.15
CA THR A 69 7.52 -44.61 -30.27
C THR A 69 7.50 -43.98 -28.88
N ASP A 70 7.12 -42.71 -28.78
CA ASP A 70 7.05 -41.96 -27.50
C ASP A 70 5.61 -41.73 -27.05
N ARG A 71 4.62 -42.14 -27.85
CA ARG A 71 3.19 -41.85 -27.64
C ARG A 71 2.92 -40.37 -27.37
N SER A 72 3.63 -39.49 -28.07
CA SER A 72 3.50 -38.04 -27.91
C SER A 72 2.85 -37.42 -29.14
N VAL A 73 2.21 -36.27 -28.93
CA VAL A 73 1.64 -35.42 -29.97
C VAL A 73 2.54 -34.20 -30.10
N ILE A 74 3.13 -34.02 -31.29
CA ILE A 74 3.90 -32.83 -31.65
C ILE A 74 2.99 -31.90 -32.44
N ILE A 75 2.89 -30.64 -32.01
CA ILE A 75 2.10 -29.59 -32.63
C ILE A 75 3.04 -28.48 -33.07
N THR A 76 3.10 -28.20 -34.37
CA THR A 76 4.03 -27.21 -34.94
C THR A 76 3.32 -26.21 -35.83
N GLY A 77 3.85 -24.99 -35.92
CA GLY A 77 3.37 -23.96 -36.85
C GLY A 77 3.53 -22.57 -36.28
N ASN A 78 3.66 -21.56 -37.15
CA ASN A 78 3.76 -20.14 -36.77
C ASN A 78 4.86 -19.85 -35.73
N ASN A 79 6.05 -20.45 -35.92
CA ASN A 79 7.18 -20.33 -35.00
C ASN A 79 6.88 -20.81 -33.56
N ALA A 80 5.95 -21.76 -33.39
CA ALA A 80 5.65 -22.42 -32.13
C ALA A 80 5.81 -23.95 -32.28
N VAL A 81 6.22 -24.58 -31.19
CA VAL A 81 6.31 -26.04 -31.03
C VAL A 81 5.75 -26.38 -29.67
N TYR A 82 4.83 -27.33 -29.64
CA TYR A 82 4.29 -27.93 -28.41
C TYR A 82 4.42 -29.45 -28.52
N VAL A 83 4.93 -30.10 -27.49
CA VAL A 83 4.95 -31.55 -27.39
C VAL A 83 4.21 -31.93 -26.13
N VAL A 84 3.14 -32.71 -26.30
CA VAL A 84 2.33 -33.21 -25.19
C VAL A 84 2.24 -34.72 -25.26
N LYS A 85 2.12 -35.38 -24.11
CA LYS A 85 2.00 -36.83 -24.02
C LYS A 85 0.75 -37.19 -23.24
N PRO A 86 -0.18 -37.99 -23.80
CA PRO A 86 -1.33 -38.44 -23.03
C PRO A 86 -0.90 -39.14 -21.74
N GLY A 87 -1.53 -38.78 -20.62
CA GLY A 87 -1.16 -39.22 -19.27
C GLY A 87 -0.04 -38.41 -18.60
N SER A 88 0.66 -37.53 -19.32
CA SER A 88 1.65 -36.61 -18.74
C SER A 88 1.05 -35.22 -18.49
N ARG A 89 1.42 -34.61 -17.37
CA ARG A 89 1.06 -33.23 -17.01
C ARG A 89 2.13 -32.23 -17.46
N GLU A 90 2.83 -32.53 -18.54
CA GLU A 90 3.89 -31.68 -19.07
C GLU A 90 3.61 -31.36 -20.55
N CYS A 91 3.81 -30.09 -20.90
CA CYS A 91 3.86 -29.62 -22.27
C CYS A 91 5.23 -29.02 -22.54
N VAL A 92 6.01 -29.64 -23.41
CA VAL A 92 7.30 -29.08 -23.85
C VAL A 92 7.04 -28.02 -24.89
N THR A 93 7.54 -26.80 -24.65
CA THR A 93 7.44 -25.69 -25.58
C THR A 93 8.84 -25.29 -26.06
N LYS A 94 8.91 -24.43 -27.09
CA LYS A 94 10.18 -23.83 -27.51
C LYS A 94 10.92 -23.03 -26.41
N ASN A 95 10.22 -22.62 -25.35
CA ASN A 95 10.76 -21.83 -24.24
C ASN A 95 11.00 -22.67 -22.98
N GLY A 96 10.86 -23.99 -23.05
CA GLY A 96 10.95 -24.90 -21.90
C GLY A 96 9.63 -25.63 -21.62
N THR A 97 9.65 -26.45 -20.57
CA THR A 97 8.51 -27.30 -20.17
C THR A 97 7.55 -26.55 -19.28
N VAL A 98 6.26 -26.62 -19.61
CA VAL A 98 5.15 -25.99 -18.86
C VAL A 98 4.31 -27.10 -18.21
N PRO A 99 4.05 -27.05 -16.90
CA PRO A 99 3.17 -28.01 -16.24
C PRO A 99 1.69 -27.76 -16.60
N LEU A 100 0.93 -28.84 -16.71
CA LEU A 100 -0.50 -28.83 -17.00
C LEU A 100 -1.32 -29.21 -15.76
N ILE A 101 -2.46 -28.54 -15.58
CA ILE A 101 -3.39 -28.86 -14.49
C ILE A 101 -3.92 -30.29 -14.66
N ARG A 102 -4.21 -30.74 -15.88
CA ARG A 102 -4.51 -32.14 -16.18
C ARG A 102 -3.72 -32.61 -17.38
N ALA A 103 -3.52 -33.93 -17.44
CA ALA A 103 -2.86 -34.53 -18.59
C ALA A 103 -3.83 -34.58 -19.77
N PRO A 104 -3.37 -34.45 -21.02
CA PRO A 104 -4.13 -34.94 -22.17
C PRO A 104 -4.45 -36.42 -22.01
N GLU A 105 -5.56 -36.87 -22.57
CA GLU A 105 -6.06 -38.24 -22.43
C GLU A 105 -6.40 -38.82 -23.81
N ILE A 106 -6.31 -40.15 -23.95
CA ILE A 106 -6.85 -40.83 -25.12
C ILE A 106 -8.28 -41.23 -24.79
N ILE A 107 -9.24 -40.62 -25.49
CA ILE A 107 -10.68 -40.90 -25.34
C ILE A 107 -11.20 -41.31 -26.72
N ASP A 108 -11.86 -42.47 -26.79
CA ASP A 108 -12.40 -43.03 -28.03
C ASP A 108 -11.36 -43.10 -29.18
N GLY A 109 -10.11 -43.45 -28.85
CA GLY A 109 -9.00 -43.56 -29.80
C GLY A 109 -8.41 -42.23 -30.30
N SER A 110 -8.90 -41.09 -29.81
CA SER A 110 -8.39 -39.75 -30.14
C SER A 110 -7.73 -39.10 -28.93
N THR A 111 -6.68 -38.30 -29.16
CA THR A 111 -6.11 -37.49 -28.08
C THR A 111 -7.00 -36.27 -27.83
N TYR A 112 -7.45 -36.16 -26.59
CA TYR A 112 -8.16 -35.02 -26.05
C TYR A 112 -7.25 -34.27 -25.09
N ALA A 113 -7.29 -32.94 -25.11
CA ALA A 113 -6.51 -32.12 -24.21
C ALA A 113 -7.40 -31.19 -23.39
N PRO A 114 -7.02 -30.87 -22.15
CA PRO A 114 -7.76 -29.93 -21.32
C PRO A 114 -7.84 -28.56 -22.00
N LEU A 115 -8.98 -27.88 -21.85
CA LEU A 115 -9.20 -26.52 -22.34
C LEU A 115 -8.07 -25.57 -21.90
N TYR A 116 -7.53 -25.79 -20.69
CA TYR A 116 -6.38 -25.07 -20.15
C TYR A 116 -5.16 -25.06 -21.08
N LEU A 117 -4.86 -26.17 -21.76
CA LEU A 117 -3.73 -26.25 -22.71
C LEU A 117 -3.87 -25.19 -23.81
N PHE A 118 -5.06 -25.08 -24.40
CA PHE A 118 -5.30 -24.16 -25.51
C PHE A 118 -5.25 -22.71 -25.04
N LEU A 119 -5.89 -22.39 -23.92
CA LEU A 119 -6.01 -21.02 -23.43
C LEU A 119 -4.69 -20.48 -22.86
N ASN A 120 -4.04 -21.26 -22.01
CA ASN A 120 -2.94 -20.77 -21.18
C ASN A 120 -1.56 -21.16 -21.72
N VAL A 121 -1.44 -22.29 -22.41
CA VAL A 121 -0.14 -22.72 -22.98
C VAL A 121 -0.03 -22.29 -24.45
N MET A 122 -1.07 -22.51 -25.25
CA MET A 122 -1.06 -22.16 -26.67
C MET A 122 -1.50 -20.72 -26.96
N GLY A 123 -2.03 -20.00 -25.95
CA GLY A 123 -2.43 -18.60 -26.06
C GLY A 123 -3.63 -18.36 -26.96
N VAL A 124 -4.55 -19.32 -27.07
CA VAL A 124 -5.79 -19.23 -27.87
C VAL A 124 -6.78 -18.27 -27.20
N GLU A 125 -7.48 -17.45 -27.99
CA GLU A 125 -8.54 -16.55 -27.52
C GLU A 125 -9.86 -17.31 -27.38
N TYR A 126 -10.60 -17.06 -26.30
CA TYR A 126 -11.92 -17.63 -26.06
C TYR A 126 -12.98 -16.53 -26.00
N VAL A 127 -13.95 -16.59 -26.91
CA VAL A 127 -15.10 -15.68 -26.96
C VAL A 127 -16.22 -16.29 -26.10
N GLN A 128 -16.23 -15.91 -24.81
CA GLN A 128 -17.03 -16.54 -23.76
C GLN A 128 -18.53 -16.64 -24.04
N ASN A 129 -19.13 -15.66 -24.73
CA ASN A 129 -20.56 -15.66 -25.02
C ASN A 129 -20.95 -16.51 -26.25
N GLN A 130 -19.97 -17.07 -26.98
CA GLN A 130 -20.20 -17.82 -28.22
C GLN A 130 -19.54 -19.20 -28.23
N ASP A 131 -18.81 -19.54 -27.17
CA ASP A 131 -17.96 -20.72 -27.03
C ASP A 131 -16.97 -20.91 -28.19
N ILE A 132 -16.47 -19.80 -28.76
CA ILE A 132 -15.53 -19.83 -29.89
C ILE A 132 -14.09 -19.70 -29.40
N LEU A 133 -13.25 -20.64 -29.82
CA LEU A 133 -11.80 -20.57 -29.77
C LEU A 133 -11.26 -20.02 -31.09
N LYS A 134 -10.38 -19.04 -31.04
CA LYS A 134 -9.72 -18.51 -32.23
C LYS A 134 -8.28 -18.14 -31.94
N LYS A 135 -7.43 -18.13 -32.97
CA LYS A 135 -6.08 -17.60 -32.82
C LYS A 135 -6.16 -16.12 -32.42
N LYS A 136 -5.36 -15.73 -31.42
CA LYS A 136 -5.15 -14.30 -31.16
C LYS A 136 -4.54 -13.68 -32.42
N PRO A 137 -5.06 -12.53 -32.90
CA PRO A 137 -4.42 -11.80 -33.98
C PRO A 137 -2.96 -11.52 -33.58
N VAL A 138 -2.04 -11.60 -34.55
CA VAL A 138 -0.62 -11.26 -34.35
C VAL A 138 -0.48 -9.74 -34.26
N VAL A 139 -1.05 -9.17 -33.20
CA VAL A 139 -0.81 -7.82 -32.71
C VAL A 139 -0.77 -7.98 -31.19
N ASP A 140 0.33 -7.54 -30.57
CA ASP A 140 0.64 -7.58 -29.13
C ASP A 140 1.33 -8.82 -28.54
N LEU A 141 2.53 -9.15 -29.06
CA LEU A 141 3.51 -9.98 -28.34
C LEU A 141 3.96 -9.36 -26.98
N VAL A 142 3.69 -8.08 -26.72
CA VAL A 142 4.02 -7.39 -25.46
C VAL A 142 3.00 -7.73 -24.37
N ASN A 143 1.70 -7.75 -24.67
CA ASN A 143 0.64 -8.02 -23.69
C ASN A 143 0.69 -9.44 -23.13
N VAL A 144 1.02 -10.43 -23.96
CA VAL A 144 1.19 -11.84 -23.53
C VAL A 144 2.45 -12.01 -22.67
N ARG A 145 3.51 -11.23 -22.91
CA ARG A 145 4.75 -11.31 -22.11
C ARG A 145 4.59 -10.77 -20.69
N VAL A 146 3.75 -9.76 -20.49
CA VAL A 146 3.50 -9.20 -19.14
C VAL A 146 2.54 -10.10 -18.36
N LEU A 147 1.42 -10.52 -18.96
CA LEU A 147 0.45 -11.40 -18.29
C LEU A 147 1.06 -12.76 -17.90
N ASN A 148 1.92 -13.34 -18.74
CA ASN A 148 2.60 -14.60 -18.43
C ASN A 148 3.67 -14.48 -17.33
N ARG A 149 4.03 -13.26 -16.91
CA ARG A 149 4.95 -13.01 -15.79
C ARG A 149 4.21 -12.83 -14.46
N ILE A 150 2.89 -12.65 -14.49
CA ILE A 150 2.09 -12.53 -13.27
C ILE A 150 1.79 -13.94 -12.76
N ASP A 151 2.26 -14.22 -11.55
CA ASP A 151 2.14 -15.50 -10.87
C ASP A 151 1.27 -15.31 -9.62
N GLU A 152 0.12 -15.99 -9.58
CA GLU A 152 -0.83 -15.92 -8.47
C GLU A 152 -0.23 -16.37 -7.14
N TYR A 153 0.72 -17.31 -7.15
CA TYR A 153 1.40 -17.76 -5.95
C TYR A 153 2.33 -16.69 -5.40
N LYS A 154 3.00 -15.92 -6.28
CA LYS A 154 3.80 -14.77 -5.86
C LYS A 154 2.94 -13.66 -5.25
N ILE A 155 1.77 -13.40 -5.83
CA ILE A 155 0.81 -12.43 -5.25
C ILE A 155 0.43 -12.87 -3.84
N LEU A 156 0.09 -14.15 -3.64
CA LEU A 156 -0.23 -14.69 -2.32
C LEU A 156 0.95 -14.60 -1.35
N ASP A 157 2.18 -14.84 -1.80
CA ASP A 157 3.36 -14.73 -0.96
C ASP A 157 3.68 -13.28 -0.56
N HIS A 158 3.45 -12.31 -1.46
CA HIS A 158 3.52 -10.89 -1.11
C HIS A 158 2.47 -10.51 -0.05
N ILE A 159 1.22 -10.97 -0.22
CA ILE A 159 0.16 -10.73 0.77
C ILE A 159 0.57 -11.30 2.13
N ARG A 160 1.04 -12.55 2.16
CA ARG A 160 1.50 -13.22 3.39
C ARG A 160 2.64 -12.47 4.07
N SER A 161 3.53 -11.87 3.28
CA SER A 161 4.71 -11.14 3.81
C SER A 161 4.33 -9.92 4.65
N ILE A 162 3.19 -9.28 4.35
CA ILE A 162 2.74 -8.07 5.06
C ILE A 162 1.56 -8.33 6.01
N ALA A 163 0.71 -9.32 5.71
CA ALA A 163 -0.52 -9.61 6.46
C ALA A 163 -0.32 -10.43 7.75
N GLY A 164 0.91 -10.52 8.25
CA GLY A 164 1.22 -11.23 9.49
C GLY A 164 0.90 -10.45 10.77
N LYS A 165 0.76 -9.12 10.67
CA LYS A 165 0.49 -8.23 11.80
C LYS A 165 -0.42 -7.09 11.37
N GLU A 166 -1.10 -6.49 12.35
CA GLU A 166 -1.75 -5.19 12.22
C GLU A 166 -0.70 -4.09 11.94
N ARG A 167 -1.01 -3.19 11.01
CA ARG A 167 -0.15 -2.11 10.53
C ARG A 167 -0.90 -0.78 10.64
N LEU A 168 -1.35 -0.43 11.84
CA LEU A 168 -1.97 0.85 12.11
C LEU A 168 -1.05 2.00 11.68
N ALA A 169 -1.62 3.05 11.12
CA ALA A 169 -0.85 4.14 10.58
C ALA A 169 0.01 4.84 11.63
N GLY A 170 1.23 5.25 11.28
CA GLY A 170 2.17 5.91 12.17
C GLY A 170 2.86 4.98 13.19
N THR A 171 2.48 3.70 13.26
CA THR A 171 3.07 2.75 14.22
C THR A 171 4.36 2.13 13.70
N LYS A 172 5.07 1.44 14.59
CA LYS A 172 6.26 0.66 14.23
C LYS A 172 5.96 -0.40 13.16
N ASN A 173 4.83 -1.11 13.25
CA ASN A 173 4.52 -2.18 12.30
C ASN A 173 4.22 -1.65 10.89
N GLU A 174 3.54 -0.51 10.77
CA GLU A 174 3.39 0.17 9.48
C GLU A 174 4.78 0.57 8.95
N ASN A 175 5.62 1.18 9.78
CA ASN A 175 6.96 1.59 9.36
C ASN A 175 7.86 0.42 8.95
N ASP A 176 7.87 -0.69 9.69
CA ASP A 176 8.60 -1.90 9.30
C ASP A 176 8.12 -2.43 7.93
N THR A 177 6.82 -2.28 7.62
CA THR A 177 6.25 -2.66 6.32
C THR A 177 6.69 -1.69 5.22
N ALA A 178 6.76 -0.39 5.52
CA ALA A 178 7.26 0.61 4.59
C ALA A 178 8.73 0.35 4.22
N ASP A 179 9.57 -0.03 5.19
CA ASP A 179 10.96 -0.42 4.96
C ASP A 179 11.05 -1.68 4.10
N TYR A 180 10.24 -2.70 4.38
CA TYR A 180 10.13 -3.89 3.54
C TYR A 180 9.77 -3.53 2.09
N LEU A 181 8.76 -2.70 1.88
CA LEU A 181 8.32 -2.28 0.54
C LEU A 181 9.41 -1.50 -0.20
N TYR A 182 10.09 -0.58 0.50
CA TYR A 182 11.22 0.16 -0.03
C TYR A 182 12.32 -0.78 -0.53
N ASP A 183 12.72 -1.75 0.30
CA ASP A 183 13.76 -2.72 -0.04
C ASP A 183 13.33 -3.65 -1.18
N ARG A 184 12.06 -4.07 -1.20
CA ARG A 184 11.51 -4.88 -2.30
C ARG A 184 11.58 -4.15 -3.64
N PHE A 185 11.09 -2.92 -3.71
CA PHE A 185 11.14 -2.15 -4.96
C PHE A 185 12.58 -1.85 -5.39
N ARG A 186 13.48 -1.50 -4.45
CA ARG A 186 14.90 -1.32 -4.77
C ARG A 186 15.57 -2.60 -5.25
N GLY A 187 15.24 -3.74 -4.64
CA GLY A 187 15.73 -5.06 -5.06
C GLY A 187 15.32 -5.44 -6.48
N MET A 188 14.19 -4.89 -6.96
CA MET A 188 13.78 -5.02 -8.37
C MET A 188 14.55 -4.09 -9.31
N GLY A 189 15.27 -3.09 -8.80
CA GLY A 189 16.03 -2.12 -9.61
C GLY A 189 15.29 -0.82 -9.91
N TYR A 190 14.22 -0.51 -9.19
CA TYR A 190 13.54 0.80 -9.28
C TYR A 190 14.32 1.90 -8.55
N THR A 191 14.19 3.14 -9.03
CA THR A 191 14.50 4.32 -8.21
C THR A 191 13.37 4.48 -7.21
N VAL A 192 13.68 4.48 -5.91
CA VAL A 192 12.65 4.53 -4.86
C VAL A 192 12.83 5.75 -3.96
N GLU A 193 11.75 6.51 -3.80
CA GLU A 193 11.64 7.65 -2.90
C GLU A 193 10.72 7.31 -1.72
N GLN A 194 11.01 7.90 -0.55
CA GLN A 194 10.13 7.86 0.60
C GLN A 194 9.61 9.28 0.87
N GLN A 195 8.30 9.42 0.93
CA GLN A 195 7.65 10.67 1.30
C GLN A 195 7.04 10.52 2.69
N SER A 196 7.70 11.06 3.70
CA SER A 196 7.23 11.00 5.09
C SER A 196 6.24 12.12 5.40
N PHE A 197 5.27 11.82 6.25
CA PHE A 197 4.33 12.79 6.80
C PHE A 197 3.86 12.36 8.19
N ARG A 198 3.41 13.32 9.00
CA ARG A 198 2.85 13.04 10.33
C ARG A 198 1.42 12.51 10.21
N ILE A 199 1.04 11.61 11.10
CA ILE A 199 -0.32 11.13 11.25
C ILE A 199 -0.74 11.12 12.70
N TYR A 200 -2.02 11.36 12.94
CA TYR A 200 -2.60 11.50 14.26
C TYR A 200 -3.56 10.36 14.53
N GLY A 201 -3.61 9.94 15.79
CA GLY A 201 -4.54 8.92 16.24
C GLY A 201 -4.36 8.71 17.74
N ASN A 202 -5.47 8.49 18.46
CA ASN A 202 -5.44 8.32 19.92
C ASN A 202 -4.53 7.17 20.38
N TYR A 203 -4.29 6.18 19.50
CA TYR A 203 -3.40 5.04 19.73
C TYR A 203 -1.91 5.36 19.55
N LEU A 204 -1.56 6.54 19.03
CA LEU A 204 -0.19 7.05 18.87
C LEU A 204 0.22 7.98 20.02
N ILE A 205 -0.75 8.37 20.86
CA ILE A 205 -0.52 9.28 21.97
C ILE A 205 0.23 8.55 23.07
N GLU A 206 1.48 8.93 23.27
CA GLU A 206 2.23 8.62 24.48
C GLU A 206 2.13 9.84 25.40
N ILE A 207 1.41 9.68 26.51
CA ILE A 207 1.25 10.75 27.50
C ILE A 207 2.64 11.04 28.08
N PRO A 208 3.15 12.28 27.94
CA PRO A 208 4.46 12.63 28.47
C PRO A 208 4.49 12.45 29.98
N THR A 209 5.66 12.07 30.48
CA THR A 209 5.97 12.22 31.90
C THR A 209 6.38 13.68 32.12
N VAL A 210 5.58 14.43 32.87
CA VAL A 210 5.94 15.78 33.31
C VAL A 210 6.54 15.65 34.71
N ASN A 211 7.81 16.05 34.85
CA ASN A 211 8.57 15.63 36.03
C ASN A 211 8.47 16.60 37.22
N ARG A 212 8.40 17.92 36.99
CA ARG A 212 8.23 18.92 38.06
C ARG A 212 8.16 20.34 37.50
N LEU A 213 7.35 21.21 38.13
CA LEU A 213 7.61 22.65 38.19
C LEU A 213 8.25 22.95 39.54
N GLN A 214 9.56 23.22 39.57
CA GLN A 214 10.27 23.58 40.80
C GLN A 214 10.66 25.07 40.76
N LEU A 215 10.30 25.80 41.82
CA LEU A 215 10.72 27.18 41.97
C LEU A 215 12.08 27.25 42.67
N ILE A 216 13.02 27.97 42.07
CA ILE A 216 14.35 28.22 42.63
C ILE A 216 14.32 29.53 43.42
N GLY A 217 14.92 29.50 44.60
CA GLY A 217 14.92 30.63 45.55
C GLY A 217 13.80 30.56 46.58
N ILE A 218 12.90 29.58 46.47
CA ILE A 218 11.84 29.29 47.45
C ILE A 218 11.91 27.80 47.82
N PRO A 219 12.74 27.41 48.80
CA PRO A 219 12.97 26.02 49.14
C PRO A 219 11.67 25.24 49.37
N GLY A 220 11.56 24.07 48.75
CA GLY A 220 10.41 23.16 48.91
C GLY A 220 9.14 23.57 48.13
N LYS A 221 9.17 24.64 47.33
CA LYS A 221 8.00 25.12 46.60
C LYS A 221 7.99 24.67 45.13
N GLY A 222 6.89 24.06 44.73
CA GLY A 222 6.59 23.61 43.37
C GLY A 222 5.10 23.35 43.22
N PHE A 223 4.65 23.10 42.00
CA PHE A 223 3.24 22.83 41.70
C PHE A 223 3.09 21.48 41.01
N GLU A 224 1.94 20.85 41.22
CA GLU A 224 1.53 19.73 40.38
C GLU A 224 1.30 20.23 38.97
N THR A 225 1.74 19.42 38.00
CA THR A 225 1.71 19.79 36.59
C THR A 225 0.84 18.82 35.82
N SER A 226 0.11 19.34 34.85
CA SER A 226 -0.60 18.56 33.85
C SER A 226 0.06 18.67 32.49
N VAL A 227 -0.31 17.73 31.64
CA VAL A 227 0.16 17.62 30.27
C VAL A 227 -0.53 18.67 29.39
N VAL A 228 0.24 19.30 28.50
CA VAL A 228 -0.29 20.14 27.42
C VAL A 228 -0.12 19.39 26.10
N MET A 229 -1.22 19.17 25.38
CA MET A 229 -1.18 18.54 24.06
C MET A 229 -0.34 19.38 23.10
N ASN A 230 0.43 18.73 22.22
CA ASN A 230 1.34 19.36 21.25
C ASN A 230 2.56 20.08 21.85
N SER A 231 2.79 19.97 23.17
CA SER A 231 3.99 20.51 23.82
C SER A 231 5.27 19.87 23.26
N LYS A 232 6.30 20.70 23.08
CA LYS A 232 7.68 20.25 22.82
C LYS A 232 8.24 19.48 24.02
N ASN A 233 8.92 18.37 23.76
CA ASN A 233 9.74 17.69 24.78
C ASN A 233 11.02 18.48 25.08
N GLY A 234 11.50 18.42 26.32
CA GLY A 234 12.78 19.02 26.69
C GLY A 234 12.90 19.35 28.17
N TYR A 235 14.02 19.96 28.52
CA TYR A 235 14.30 20.53 29.83
C TYR A 235 14.70 21.99 29.66
N VAL A 236 14.07 22.87 30.43
CA VAL A 236 14.44 24.29 30.46
C VAL A 236 14.53 24.82 31.89
N LYS A 237 15.37 25.83 32.05
CA LYS A 237 15.50 26.61 33.26
C LYS A 237 15.50 28.09 32.91
N GLY A 238 14.58 28.85 33.47
CA GLY A 238 14.40 30.25 33.10
C GLY A 238 13.74 31.08 34.19
N GLN A 239 13.87 32.39 34.08
CA GLN A 239 13.15 33.30 34.97
C GLN A 239 11.66 33.22 34.68
N LEU A 240 10.85 33.14 35.73
CA LEU A 240 9.40 33.11 35.68
C LEU A 240 8.84 34.53 35.54
N VAL A 241 7.95 34.75 34.57
CA VAL A 241 7.29 36.04 34.31
C VAL A 241 5.81 35.84 33.96
N TRP A 242 5.00 36.88 34.18
CA TRP A 242 3.60 36.91 33.74
C TRP A 242 3.47 37.49 32.34
N TYR A 243 2.61 36.88 31.50
CA TYR A 243 2.35 37.34 30.15
C TYR A 243 1.92 38.81 30.07
N ASP A 244 1.16 39.31 31.05
CA ASP A 244 0.57 40.65 31.06
C ASP A 244 1.37 41.69 31.87
N GLU A 245 2.48 41.28 32.51
CA GLU A 245 3.36 42.18 33.26
C GLU A 245 4.74 42.35 32.61
N ALA A 246 5.17 41.38 31.80
CA ALA A 246 6.45 41.43 31.10
C ALA A 246 6.33 42.04 29.71
N THR A 247 7.35 42.82 29.32
CA THR A 247 7.49 43.40 27.98
C THR A 247 8.48 42.64 27.09
N ASP A 248 9.19 41.65 27.65
CA ASP A 248 10.13 40.77 26.96
C ASP A 248 10.00 39.34 27.51
N TYR A 249 9.78 38.39 26.60
CA TYR A 249 9.61 36.97 26.92
C TYR A 249 10.83 36.13 26.55
N LYS A 250 11.83 36.72 25.87
CA LYS A 250 12.99 35.98 25.39
C LYS A 250 13.78 35.37 26.54
N ASP A 251 14.11 34.10 26.42
CA ASP A 251 14.85 33.33 27.44
C ASP A 251 14.11 33.27 28.81
N LYS A 252 12.79 33.44 28.82
CA LYS A 252 11.92 33.36 30.02
C LYS A 252 11.00 32.15 30.01
N ILE A 253 10.47 31.81 31.18
CA ILE A 253 9.33 30.92 31.35
C ILE A 253 8.11 31.79 31.64
N VAL A 254 7.10 31.73 30.80
CA VAL A 254 5.96 32.66 30.85
C VAL A 254 4.72 31.94 31.39
N ILE A 255 4.07 32.53 32.39
CA ILE A 255 2.77 32.08 32.88
C ILE A 255 1.68 32.81 32.10
N ILE A 256 0.71 32.05 31.58
CA ILE A 256 -0.45 32.57 30.87
C ILE A 256 -1.73 31.93 31.41
N ASP A 257 -2.78 32.76 31.57
CA ASP A 257 -4.12 32.31 31.96
C ASP A 257 -4.88 31.84 30.71
N THR A 258 -5.29 30.56 30.66
CA THR A 258 -6.00 29.99 29.51
C THR A 258 -7.41 30.59 29.32
N TYR A 259 -7.95 31.24 30.36
CA TYR A 259 -9.27 31.89 30.33
C TYR A 259 -9.21 33.32 29.76
N ASN A 260 -8.04 33.81 29.38
CA ASN A 260 -7.93 35.08 28.66
C ASN A 260 -8.51 34.94 27.24
N TYR A 261 -9.41 35.85 26.85
CA TYR A 261 -10.02 35.84 25.51
C TYR A 261 -9.03 35.99 24.35
N LEU A 262 -7.82 36.51 24.62
CA LEU A 262 -6.69 36.64 23.69
C LEU A 262 -5.62 35.56 23.92
N PHE A 263 -5.93 34.47 24.64
CA PHE A 263 -4.97 33.43 25.01
C PHE A 263 -4.06 33.01 23.85
N TYR A 264 -4.63 32.62 22.70
CA TYR A 264 -3.83 32.19 21.54
C TYR A 264 -2.96 33.30 20.94
N GLN A 265 -3.45 34.55 20.92
CA GLN A 265 -2.65 35.67 20.41
C GLN A 265 -1.42 35.93 21.30
N TYR A 266 -1.60 35.86 22.62
CA TYR A 266 -0.49 35.95 23.56
C TYR A 266 0.42 34.73 23.47
N LEU A 267 -0.12 33.53 23.34
CA LEU A 267 0.66 32.31 23.21
C LEU A 267 1.58 32.35 21.98
N ASP A 268 1.06 32.79 20.84
CA ASP A 268 1.83 32.97 19.61
C ASP A 268 2.93 34.01 19.80
N LEU A 269 2.59 35.18 20.35
CA LEU A 269 3.54 36.24 20.66
C LEU A 269 4.66 35.75 21.59
N ILE A 270 4.31 35.04 22.66
CA ILE A 270 5.26 34.49 23.65
C ILE A 270 6.21 33.51 23.00
N ALA A 271 5.67 32.57 22.21
CA ALA A 271 6.47 31.56 21.53
C ALA A 271 7.41 32.18 20.48
N GLU A 272 6.90 33.10 19.66
CA GLU A 272 7.69 33.79 18.62
C GLU A 272 8.77 34.71 19.21
N SER A 273 8.56 35.21 20.43
CA SER A 273 9.54 36.02 21.15
C SER A 273 10.75 35.23 21.67
N GLY A 274 10.74 33.89 21.56
CA GLY A 274 11.82 33.04 22.03
C GLY A 274 11.74 32.71 23.53
N ALA A 275 10.53 32.60 24.09
CA ALA A 275 10.34 32.05 25.41
C ALA A 275 10.85 30.60 25.49
N LEU A 276 11.41 30.22 26.65
CA LEU A 276 11.91 28.87 26.91
C LEU A 276 10.76 27.87 27.12
N ALA A 277 9.73 28.30 27.86
CA ALA A 277 8.54 27.50 28.10
C ALA A 277 7.34 28.37 28.49
N VAL A 278 6.15 27.76 28.39
CA VAL A 278 4.87 28.33 28.80
C VAL A 278 4.25 27.48 29.89
N ILE A 279 3.73 28.15 30.93
CA ILE A 279 2.89 27.55 31.96
C ILE A 279 1.46 27.99 31.70
N MET A 280 0.62 27.05 31.26
CA MET A 280 -0.81 27.26 31.00
C MET A 280 -1.59 27.07 32.30
N LEU A 281 -2.18 28.13 32.82
CA LEU A 281 -3.05 28.08 33.99
C LEU A 281 -4.49 27.78 33.58
N GLY A 282 -4.90 26.52 33.75
CA GLY A 282 -6.19 26.00 33.32
C GLY A 282 -6.44 24.60 33.90
N GLU A 283 -7.54 23.96 33.52
CA GLU A 283 -7.80 22.59 33.96
C GLU A 283 -6.98 21.57 33.16
N ALA A 284 -6.61 20.45 33.79
CA ALA A 284 -5.82 19.39 33.12
C ALA A 284 -6.51 18.85 31.87
N TYR A 285 -7.84 18.70 31.89
CA TYR A 285 -8.62 18.28 30.73
C TYR A 285 -8.56 19.31 29.60
N GLU A 286 -8.66 20.60 29.91
CA GLU A 286 -8.58 21.70 28.94
C GLU A 286 -7.19 21.78 28.30
N ASN A 287 -6.13 21.56 29.08
CA ASN A 287 -4.75 21.57 28.57
C ASN A 287 -4.48 20.42 27.57
N ILE A 288 -5.17 19.29 27.74
CA ILE A 288 -5.13 18.18 26.77
C ILE A 288 -6.04 18.46 25.58
N MET A 289 -7.24 19.01 25.80
CA MET A 289 -8.22 19.24 24.74
C MET A 289 -7.86 20.41 23.82
N TYR A 290 -7.31 21.49 24.38
CA TYR A 290 -7.06 22.75 23.69
C TYR A 290 -5.58 23.03 23.45
N GLY A 291 -4.67 22.45 24.24
CA GLY A 291 -3.22 22.38 24.00
C GLY A 291 -2.54 23.57 23.31
N LEU A 292 -1.50 23.28 22.53
CA LEU A 292 -0.92 24.22 21.57
C LEU A 292 -1.54 24.01 20.18
N TYR A 293 -1.81 25.09 19.46
CA TYR A 293 -2.30 25.02 18.07
C TYR A 293 -1.26 24.41 17.13
N GLU A 294 0.01 24.78 17.31
CA GLU A 294 1.15 24.25 16.56
C GLU A 294 1.98 23.31 17.43
N GLU A 295 2.34 22.16 16.85
CA GLU A 295 3.19 21.15 17.47
C GLU A 295 4.62 21.61 17.69
N ASP A 296 5.20 21.20 18.82
CA ASP A 296 6.60 21.42 19.16
C ASP A 296 7.01 22.92 19.14
N LYS A 297 6.03 23.84 19.09
CA LYS A 297 6.25 25.30 18.98
C LYS A 297 6.99 25.84 20.20
N VAL A 298 6.58 25.41 21.39
CA VAL A 298 7.21 25.74 22.66
C VAL A 298 7.03 24.60 23.66
N LEU A 299 7.92 24.50 24.64
CA LEU A 299 7.71 23.58 25.76
C LEU A 299 6.56 24.16 26.62
N ALA A 300 5.53 23.37 26.88
CA ALA A 300 4.37 23.80 27.65
C ALA A 300 3.97 22.78 28.71
N ILE A 301 3.59 23.27 29.89
CA ILE A 301 3.00 22.49 30.97
C ILE A 301 1.75 23.17 31.49
N GLY A 302 0.81 22.37 31.98
CA GLY A 302 -0.38 22.87 32.63
C GLY A 302 -0.17 22.97 34.14
N VAL A 303 -0.74 23.99 34.76
CA VAL A 303 -0.85 24.10 36.23
C VAL A 303 -2.29 24.48 36.55
N ASP A 304 -2.85 23.92 37.62
CA ASP A 304 -4.22 24.19 38.01
C ASP A 304 -4.44 25.69 38.26
N ARG A 305 -5.50 26.24 37.67
CA ARG A 305 -5.79 27.67 37.70
C ARG A 305 -6.04 28.20 39.13
N SER A 306 -6.42 27.35 40.09
CA SER A 306 -6.59 27.74 41.50
C SER A 306 -5.31 28.34 42.12
N HIS A 307 -4.14 28.05 41.54
CA HIS A 307 -2.85 28.61 41.97
C HIS A 307 -2.56 30.03 41.48
N ILE A 308 -3.45 30.67 40.71
CA ILE A 308 -3.22 31.98 40.09
C ILE A 308 -2.81 33.07 41.10
N THR A 309 -3.49 33.17 42.24
CA THR A 309 -3.21 34.18 43.28
C THR A 309 -1.82 33.94 43.89
N GLU A 310 -1.51 32.69 44.21
CA GLU A 310 -0.23 32.31 44.80
C GLU A 310 0.94 32.57 43.81
N LEU A 311 0.79 32.21 42.55
CA LEU A 311 1.79 32.47 41.51
C LEU A 311 1.97 33.98 41.26
N ARG A 312 0.91 34.78 41.32
CA ARG A 312 0.99 36.25 41.20
C ARG A 312 1.82 36.82 42.35
N GLU A 313 1.54 36.40 43.57
CA GLU A 313 2.29 36.85 44.74
C GLU A 313 3.77 36.45 44.68
N ILE A 314 4.06 35.23 44.25
CA ILE A 314 5.45 34.75 44.09
C ILE A 314 6.24 35.61 43.12
N VAL A 315 5.68 35.90 41.94
CA VAL A 315 6.36 36.70 40.91
C VAL A 315 6.42 38.18 41.29
N LYS A 316 5.40 38.71 41.97
CA LYS A 316 5.31 40.11 42.40
C LYS A 316 6.23 40.46 43.57
N ASN A 317 6.39 39.56 44.54
CA ASN A 317 7.01 39.87 45.83
C ASN A 317 8.51 39.60 45.92
N ASN A 318 9.19 39.05 44.89
CA ASN A 318 10.61 38.71 45.02
C ASN A 318 11.46 38.73 43.73
N VAL A 319 12.73 39.06 43.97
CA VAL A 319 13.93 38.86 43.15
C VAL A 319 13.80 37.66 42.21
N LYS A 320 13.85 37.88 40.88
CA LYS A 320 13.98 36.88 39.80
C LYS A 320 13.76 35.42 40.26
N VAL A 321 12.51 34.99 40.38
CA VAL A 321 12.19 33.57 40.61
C VAL A 321 12.49 32.82 39.33
N TYR A 322 13.14 31.65 39.43
CA TYR A 322 13.38 30.78 38.29
C TYR A 322 12.56 29.51 38.44
N ALA A 323 12.14 28.95 37.31
CA ALA A 323 11.51 27.65 37.23
C ALA A 323 12.42 26.68 36.45
N GLU A 324 12.37 25.41 36.83
CA GLU A 324 12.84 24.29 36.02
C GLU A 324 11.64 23.48 35.57
N ILE A 325 11.56 23.19 34.27
CA ILE A 325 10.48 22.43 33.66
C ILE A 325 11.08 21.33 32.80
N GLU A 326 10.51 20.13 32.89
CA GLU A 326 10.88 19.00 32.07
C GLU A 326 9.65 18.23 31.57
N VAL A 327 9.61 18.02 30.26
CA VAL A 327 8.61 17.20 29.55
C VAL A 327 9.38 16.09 28.82
N ARG A 328 9.12 14.83 29.19
CA ARG A 328 9.76 13.65 28.58
C ARG A 328 8.73 12.73 27.93
N ASN A 329 9.14 12.05 26.86
CA ASN A 329 8.38 10.96 26.22
C ASN A 329 6.97 11.35 25.74
N GLY A 330 6.71 12.63 25.48
CA GLY A 330 5.48 13.04 24.83
C GLY A 330 5.55 12.70 23.35
N ASN A 331 4.65 11.85 22.87
CA ASN A 331 4.48 11.62 21.44
C ASN A 331 3.02 11.85 21.08
N TRP A 332 2.75 12.77 20.17
CA TRP A 332 1.39 13.21 19.81
C TRP A 332 0.93 12.68 18.46
N TYR A 333 1.89 12.23 17.65
CA TYR A 333 1.71 11.79 16.28
C TYR A 333 2.64 10.62 15.98
N GLY A 334 2.29 9.83 14.99
CA GLY A 334 3.19 8.89 14.34
C GLY A 334 3.76 9.50 13.07
N THR A 335 4.77 8.85 12.50
CA THR A 335 5.23 9.15 11.15
C THR A 335 4.81 8.02 10.23
N SER A 336 4.07 8.35 9.18
CA SER A 336 3.73 7.44 8.09
C SER A 336 4.50 7.84 6.83
N ARG A 337 4.51 6.98 5.81
CA ARG A 337 5.33 7.14 4.60
C ARG A 337 4.58 6.69 3.35
N ASN A 338 4.72 7.42 2.25
CA ASN A 338 4.47 6.85 0.94
C ASN A 338 5.79 6.30 0.38
N ILE A 339 5.76 5.08 -0.15
CA ILE A 339 6.89 4.46 -0.85
C ILE A 339 6.62 4.56 -2.35
N ILE A 340 7.45 5.32 -3.06
CA ILE A 340 7.25 5.69 -4.46
C ILE A 340 8.37 5.05 -5.29
N ALA A 341 8.05 3.98 -6.02
CA ALA A 341 8.98 3.31 -6.92
C ALA A 341 8.75 3.76 -8.37
N LYS A 342 9.76 4.39 -8.97
CA LYS A 342 9.68 5.05 -10.27
C LYS A 342 10.33 4.21 -11.35
N LYS A 343 9.55 3.90 -12.39
CA LYS A 343 10.03 3.39 -13.68
C LYS A 343 10.12 4.56 -14.65
N HIS A 344 11.34 5.01 -14.91
CA HIS A 344 11.56 6.15 -15.79
C HIS A 344 11.28 5.82 -17.26
N ALA A 345 10.66 6.76 -17.96
CA ALA A 345 10.63 6.76 -19.42
C ALA A 345 12.04 7.05 -19.98
N PRO A 346 12.40 6.54 -21.18
CA PRO A 346 13.68 6.80 -21.83
C PRO A 346 13.93 8.28 -22.16
N ALA A 347 12.86 9.06 -22.29
CA ALA A 347 12.88 10.50 -22.51
C ALA A 347 11.88 11.16 -21.54
N PRO A 348 12.01 12.47 -21.26
CA PRO A 348 11.04 13.19 -20.42
C PRO A 348 9.62 12.94 -20.90
N ALA A 349 8.76 12.42 -20.01
CA ALA A 349 7.37 12.15 -20.30
C ALA A 349 6.49 13.27 -19.74
N ASP A 350 5.50 13.70 -20.53
CA ASP A 350 4.51 14.70 -20.11
C ASP A 350 3.43 14.09 -19.18
N GLU A 351 3.37 12.76 -19.09
CA GLU A 351 2.34 12.01 -18.40
C GLU A 351 2.98 10.95 -17.48
N ILE A 352 2.41 10.79 -16.29
CA ILE A 352 2.82 9.78 -15.31
C ILE A 352 1.61 8.88 -15.05
N LEU A 353 1.79 7.56 -15.17
CA LEU A 353 0.81 6.61 -14.66
C LEU A 353 1.15 6.27 -13.21
N LEU A 354 0.24 6.63 -12.30
CA LEU A 354 0.30 6.17 -10.92
C LEU A 354 -0.49 4.86 -10.76
N VAL A 355 0.16 3.86 -10.18
CA VAL A 355 -0.47 2.62 -9.74
C VAL A 355 -0.32 2.55 -8.23
N THR A 356 -1.43 2.50 -7.50
CA THR A 356 -1.41 2.73 -6.05
C THR A 356 -2.14 1.65 -5.28
N ALA A 357 -1.63 1.33 -4.09
CA ALA A 357 -2.35 0.59 -3.05
C ALA A 357 -1.89 1.12 -1.69
N HIS A 358 -2.72 1.00 -0.65
CA HIS A 358 -2.30 1.38 0.70
C HIS A 358 -1.86 0.16 1.49
N TYR A 359 -0.93 0.33 2.42
CA TYR A 359 -0.34 -0.79 3.15
C TYR A 359 -0.63 -0.77 4.65
N ASP A 360 -1.24 0.30 5.17
CA ASP A 360 -1.75 0.39 6.52
C ASP A 360 -3.08 -0.39 6.70
N THR A 361 -3.46 -0.62 7.95
CA THR A 361 -4.67 -1.39 8.30
C THR A 361 -5.56 -0.62 9.27
N ALA A 362 -6.84 -1.01 9.33
CA ALA A 362 -7.71 -0.64 10.43
C ALA A 362 -7.34 -1.40 11.71
N LYS A 363 -7.81 -0.90 12.86
CA LYS A 363 -7.64 -1.53 14.16
C LYS A 363 -8.36 -2.88 14.24
N GLY A 364 -7.74 -3.84 14.90
CA GLY A 364 -8.18 -5.23 15.01
C GLY A 364 -7.99 -6.06 13.74
N SER A 365 -7.32 -5.55 12.71
CA SER A 365 -7.21 -6.22 11.40
C SER A 365 -5.76 -6.39 10.95
N ASN A 366 -5.43 -7.59 10.48
CA ASN A 366 -4.18 -7.84 9.77
C ASN A 366 -4.20 -7.35 8.30
N GLY A 367 -5.36 -6.88 7.81
CA GLY A 367 -5.51 -6.25 6.50
C GLY A 367 -5.01 -7.09 5.32
N ALA A 368 -5.28 -8.40 5.33
CA ALA A 368 -4.87 -9.29 4.23
C ALA A 368 -5.53 -8.91 2.91
N ASN A 369 -6.82 -8.55 2.94
CA ASN A 369 -7.54 -8.07 1.76
C ASN A 369 -7.61 -6.55 1.68
N ASP A 370 -7.94 -5.86 2.78
CA ASP A 370 -7.94 -4.39 2.85
C ASP A 370 -6.70 -3.90 3.63
N ASN A 371 -5.60 -3.52 2.97
CA ASN A 371 -5.36 -3.58 1.51
C ASN A 371 -4.09 -4.36 1.14
N GLY A 372 -3.83 -5.45 1.88
CA GLY A 372 -2.73 -6.35 1.57
C GLY A 372 -2.82 -6.97 0.18
N SER A 373 -4.03 -7.24 -0.33
CA SER A 373 -4.24 -7.80 -1.67
C SER A 373 -3.84 -6.80 -2.76
N GLY A 374 -4.17 -5.53 -2.60
CA GLY A 374 -3.74 -4.46 -3.50
C GLY A 374 -2.22 -4.31 -3.52
N ILE A 375 -1.55 -4.40 -2.36
CA ILE A 375 -0.08 -4.39 -2.30
C ILE A 375 0.53 -5.63 -2.96
N GLY A 376 -0.07 -6.81 -2.79
CA GLY A 376 0.36 -8.03 -3.46
C GLY A 376 0.33 -7.91 -4.98
N VAL A 377 -0.76 -7.35 -5.51
CA VAL A 377 -0.89 -7.06 -6.95
C VAL A 377 0.10 -5.97 -7.39
N LEU A 378 0.25 -4.90 -6.61
CA LEU A 378 1.17 -3.80 -6.91
C LEU A 378 2.61 -4.31 -7.10
N LEU A 379 3.09 -5.15 -6.19
CA LEU A 379 4.42 -5.76 -6.26
C LEU A 379 4.54 -6.71 -7.46
N ALA A 380 3.56 -7.59 -7.69
CA ALA A 380 3.60 -8.52 -8.82
C ALA A 380 3.60 -7.82 -10.18
N VAL A 381 2.83 -6.74 -10.33
CA VAL A 381 2.84 -5.92 -11.54
C VAL A 381 4.19 -5.24 -11.71
N ALA A 382 4.74 -4.63 -10.65
CA ALA A 382 6.07 -4.01 -10.69
C ALA A 382 7.16 -5.02 -11.08
N GLU A 383 7.12 -6.26 -10.55
CA GLU A 383 8.04 -7.33 -10.96
C GLU A 383 7.87 -7.71 -12.44
N SER A 384 6.62 -7.77 -12.93
CA SER A 384 6.34 -8.21 -14.31
C SER A 384 6.86 -7.24 -15.37
N VAL A 385 6.83 -5.93 -15.09
CA VAL A 385 7.19 -4.88 -16.04
C VAL A 385 8.63 -4.40 -15.93
N VAL A 386 9.38 -4.89 -14.94
CA VAL A 386 10.79 -4.53 -14.77
C VAL A 386 11.61 -4.93 -16.01
N GLY A 387 12.50 -4.04 -16.44
CA GLY A 387 13.35 -4.24 -17.63
C GLY A 387 12.60 -4.27 -18.95
N ILE A 388 11.27 -4.06 -18.97
CA ILE A 388 10.50 -3.91 -20.21
C ILE A 388 10.66 -2.46 -20.70
N PRO A 389 11.21 -2.25 -21.92
CA PRO A 389 11.25 -0.93 -22.53
C PRO A 389 9.83 -0.38 -22.71
N GLY A 390 9.63 0.89 -22.39
CA GLY A 390 8.35 1.57 -22.56
C GLY A 390 8.57 3.08 -22.49
N ASP A 391 7.73 3.83 -23.19
CA ASP A 391 7.79 5.30 -23.31
C ASP A 391 7.03 6.05 -22.21
N LEU A 392 6.43 5.31 -21.27
CA LEU A 392 5.64 5.86 -20.18
C LEU A 392 6.41 5.88 -18.85
N GLU A 393 6.31 7.01 -18.15
CA GLU A 393 6.75 7.16 -16.76
C GLU A 393 5.70 6.49 -15.84
N VAL A 394 6.11 5.49 -15.07
CA VAL A 394 5.20 4.71 -14.22
C VAL A 394 5.67 4.74 -12.78
N TRP A 395 4.79 5.18 -11.86
CA TRP A 395 5.09 5.26 -10.44
C TRP A 395 4.21 4.26 -9.69
N PHE A 396 4.84 3.27 -9.07
CA PHE A 396 4.19 2.36 -8.14
C PHE A 396 4.25 2.98 -6.76
N VAL A 397 3.09 3.34 -6.20
CA VAL A 397 3.01 4.06 -4.92
C VAL A 397 2.30 3.20 -3.89
N ALA A 398 3.04 2.76 -2.88
CA ALA A 398 2.46 2.19 -1.68
C ALA A 398 2.17 3.33 -0.69
N LEU A 399 0.89 3.56 -0.41
CA LEU A 399 0.41 4.68 0.42
C LEU A 399 0.34 4.27 1.90
N GLY A 400 0.89 5.09 2.77
CA GLY A 400 0.69 4.98 4.22
C GLY A 400 -0.49 5.85 4.68
N GLY A 401 -0.98 5.62 5.89
CA GLY A 401 -1.93 6.54 6.54
C GLY A 401 -3.30 6.73 5.87
N ASN A 402 -3.78 5.74 5.11
CA ASN A 402 -5.08 5.79 4.43
C ASN A 402 -6.26 5.51 5.36
N LYS A 403 -6.08 4.64 6.36
CA LYS A 403 -7.05 4.30 7.39
C LYS A 403 -6.73 5.13 8.64
N GLN A 404 -7.55 6.14 8.88
CA GLN A 404 -7.54 6.92 10.11
C GLN A 404 -8.79 6.52 10.90
N ASP A 405 -8.58 6.13 12.16
CA ASP A 405 -9.66 5.83 13.11
C ASP A 405 -10.26 7.11 13.69
#